data_AF-A0A1E3KCV0-F1
#
_entry.id   AF-A0A1E3KCV0-F1
#
_cell.length_a   1.000
_cell.length_b   1.000
_cell.length_c   1.000
_cell.angle_alpha   90.00
_cell.angle_beta   90.00
_cell.angle_gamma   90.00
#
_symmetry.space_group_name_H-M   'P 1'
#
loop_
_entity.id
_entity.type
_entity.pdbx_description
1 polymer ?
#
loop_
_entity_poly.entity_id
_entity_poly.type
_entity_poly.pdbx_seq_one_letter_code
_entity_poly.pdbx_strand_id
1 'polypeptide(L)'
;MVSTQQRLRNGHGDGTRQRYNDNTGEGRWKWVVGEETKRTKKVGVTGKYGTRYGASLRKTVKKMEITQHARYSCPNCGKVAVKRTNVGIWNCKGCNKSYAGGAYTFGTPSAATVRSTIRRLREVAEI
;
A
#
# COMPACT_ATOMS: atom_id res chain seq x y z
N MET A 1 38.37 10.14 13.11
CA MET A 1 37.92 11.20 14.02
C MET A 1 36.41 11.04 14.20
N VAL A 2 35.95 10.97 15.45
CA VAL A 2 34.63 10.48 15.84
C VAL A 2 33.55 11.45 15.32
N SER A 3 32.76 11.03 14.31
CA SER A 3 31.59 11.80 13.91
C SER A 3 30.61 11.79 15.09
N THR A 4 30.36 12.94 15.71
CA THR A 4 29.47 13.05 16.88
C THR A 4 28.04 12.72 16.48
N GLN A 5 27.66 11.44 16.61
CA GLN A 5 26.29 10.98 16.42
C GLN A 5 25.46 11.37 17.64
N GLN A 6 24.56 12.34 17.49
CA GLN A 6 23.56 12.66 18.51
C GLN A 6 22.26 11.93 18.16
N ARG A 7 21.83 10.99 19.02
CA ARG A 7 20.49 10.39 18.97
C ARG A 7 19.50 11.41 19.56
N LEU A 8 18.58 11.92 18.74
CA LEU A 8 17.50 12.79 19.20
C LEU A 8 16.16 12.08 18.94
N ARG A 9 15.33 11.94 19.97
CA ARG A 9 13.96 11.43 19.84
C ARG A 9 13.03 12.58 19.48
N ASN A 10 12.42 12.54 18.31
CA ASN A 10 11.29 13.42 17.96
C ASN A 10 10.08 12.57 17.52
N GLY A 11 8.87 13.14 17.58
CA GLY A 11 7.57 12.49 17.37
C GLY A 11 7.30 11.86 15.98
N HIS A 12 8.33 11.74 15.13
CA HIS A 12 8.29 11.10 13.82
C HIS A 12 9.10 9.79 13.73
N GLY A 13 9.64 9.29 14.84
CA GLY A 13 10.42 8.05 14.91
C GLY A 13 11.92 8.27 15.15
N ASP A 14 12.63 7.18 15.44
CA ASP A 14 14.06 7.18 15.76
C ASP A 14 14.91 7.32 14.48
N GLY A 15 15.48 8.49 14.25
CA GLY A 15 16.43 8.77 13.16
C GLY A 15 17.81 9.17 13.70
N THR A 16 18.86 8.96 12.90
CA THR A 16 20.20 9.48 13.23
C THR A 16 20.49 10.70 12.35
N ARG A 17 20.95 11.79 12.96
CA ARG A 17 21.33 13.00 12.23
C ARG A 17 22.84 12.89 11.94
N GLN A 18 23.20 12.68 10.68
CA GLN A 18 24.60 12.63 10.27
C GLN A 18 25.01 13.99 9.69
N ARG A 19 26.19 14.48 10.07
CA ARG A 19 26.80 15.68 9.48
C ARG A 19 27.45 15.26 8.16
N TYR A 20 27.11 15.93 7.07
CA TYR A 20 27.80 15.79 5.78
C TYR A 20 28.40 17.15 5.41
N ASN A 21 29.54 17.12 4.73
CA ASN A 21 30.20 18.33 4.25
C ASN A 21 29.81 18.54 2.80
N ASP A 22 29.20 19.68 2.52
CA ASP A 22 28.86 20.10 1.17
C ASP A 22 30.15 20.62 0.48
N ASN A 23 30.21 20.66 -0.85
CA ASN A 23 31.41 21.11 -1.61
C ASN A 23 31.80 22.58 -1.34
N THR A 24 30.97 23.31 -0.58
CA THR A 24 31.15 24.68 -0.11
C THR A 24 31.83 24.77 1.26
N GLY A 25 32.18 23.64 1.89
CA GLY A 25 32.84 23.60 3.20
C GLY A 25 31.92 23.86 4.40
N GLU A 26 30.62 24.08 4.17
CA GLU A 26 29.63 24.26 5.22
C GLU A 26 29.09 22.90 5.68
N GLY A 27 29.10 22.65 6.99
CA GLY A 27 28.60 21.41 7.58
C GLY A 27 27.07 21.42 7.68
N ARG A 28 26.37 20.81 6.71
CA ARG A 28 24.92 20.68 6.74
C ARG A 28 24.52 19.37 7.42
N TRP A 29 23.46 19.43 8.22
CA TRP A 29 22.93 18.25 8.87
C TRP A 29 21.94 17.53 7.97
N LYS A 30 22.20 16.25 7.67
CA LYS A 30 21.27 15.39 6.94
C LYS A 30 20.56 14.43 7.92
N TRP A 31 19.25 14.36 7.80
CA TRP A 31 18.47 13.32 8.47
C TRP A 31 18.67 11.99 7.74
N VAL A 32 19.24 11.00 8.43
CA VAL A 32 19.26 9.62 7.98
C VAL A 32 18.15 8.91 8.73
N VAL A 33 17.05 8.63 8.02
CA VAL A 33 15.93 7.84 8.55
C VAL A 33 16.50 6.46 8.90
N GLY A 34 16.50 6.13 10.20
CA GLY A 34 16.91 4.82 10.67
C GLY A 34 15.93 3.78 10.17
N GLU A 35 16.46 2.63 9.76
CA GLU A 35 15.70 1.48 9.28
C GLU A 35 14.56 1.13 10.25
N GLU A 36 13.32 1.35 9.79
CA GLU A 36 12.09 1.04 10.52
C GLU A 36 12.16 -0.41 11.03
N THR A 37 11.90 -0.65 12.32
CA THR A 37 12.09 -1.98 12.93
C THR A 37 11.14 -3.01 12.30
N LYS A 38 11.63 -3.73 11.28
CA LYS A 38 10.83 -4.66 10.50
C LYS A 38 10.51 -5.90 11.32
N ARG A 39 9.27 -5.99 11.81
CA ARG A 39 8.80 -7.10 12.66
C ARG A 39 8.92 -8.48 12.01
N THR A 40 8.81 -8.58 10.69
CA THR A 40 8.87 -9.88 9.99
C THR A 40 9.63 -9.80 8.66
N LYS A 41 10.48 -10.78 8.38
CA LYS A 41 11.23 -10.86 7.10
C LYS A 41 10.34 -11.30 5.93
N LYS A 42 9.57 -12.38 6.10
CA LYS A 42 8.83 -13.06 5.02
C LYS A 42 7.31 -13.09 5.22
N VAL A 43 6.83 -13.34 6.45
CA VAL A 43 5.43 -13.72 6.70
C VAL A 43 4.45 -12.54 6.60
N GLY A 44 4.78 -11.35 7.13
CA GLY A 44 3.85 -10.21 7.12
C GLY A 44 2.53 -10.53 7.84
N VAL A 45 1.40 -10.14 7.24
CA VAL A 45 0.04 -10.33 7.80
C VAL A 45 -0.30 -11.78 8.15
N THR A 46 0.28 -12.77 7.44
CA THR A 46 0.05 -14.19 7.71
C THR A 46 0.83 -14.73 8.91
N GLY A 47 1.57 -13.88 9.63
CA GLY A 47 2.16 -14.22 10.93
C GLY A 47 1.12 -14.66 11.97
N LYS A 48 -0.14 -14.23 11.84
CA LYS A 48 -1.26 -14.66 12.70
C LYS A 48 -1.51 -16.18 12.68
N TYR A 49 -1.11 -16.87 11.63
CA TYR A 49 -1.29 -18.31 11.50
C TYR A 49 -0.18 -19.13 12.19
N GLY A 50 0.87 -18.49 12.71
CA GLY A 50 1.96 -19.17 13.43
C GLY A 50 2.74 -20.12 12.53
N THR A 51 2.85 -21.39 12.93
CA THR A 51 3.51 -22.48 12.16
C THR A 51 2.53 -23.31 11.33
N ARG A 52 1.22 -23.06 11.45
CA ARG A 52 0.16 -23.90 10.86
C ARG A 52 0.01 -23.73 9.34
N TYR A 53 -0.58 -24.75 8.70
CA TYR A 53 -0.98 -24.85 7.28
C TYR A 53 0.14 -24.95 6.23
N GLY A 54 1.39 -24.66 6.60
CA GLY A 54 2.52 -24.72 5.66
C GLY A 54 2.72 -23.46 4.82
N ALA A 55 3.87 -23.39 4.14
CA ALA A 55 4.33 -22.16 3.49
C ALA A 55 3.54 -21.79 2.22
N SER A 56 3.13 -22.77 1.41
CA SER A 56 2.45 -22.53 0.12
C SER A 56 1.10 -21.84 0.33
N LEU A 57 0.23 -22.41 1.17
CA LEU A 57 -1.09 -21.86 1.48
C LEU A 57 -0.99 -20.45 2.06
N ARG A 58 -0.04 -20.21 2.97
CA ARG A 58 0.17 -18.88 3.57
C ARG A 58 0.67 -17.84 2.59
N LYS A 59 1.43 -18.23 1.55
CA LYS A 59 1.83 -17.28 0.49
C LYS A 59 0.63 -16.82 -0.33
N THR A 60 -0.28 -17.73 -0.67
CA THR A 60 -1.51 -17.40 -1.42
C THR A 60 -2.45 -16.53 -0.59
N VAL A 61 -2.71 -16.93 0.66
CA VAL A 61 -3.53 -16.13 1.59
C VAL A 61 -2.93 -14.76 1.83
N LYS A 62 -1.60 -14.65 1.98
CA LYS A 62 -0.92 -13.35 2.14
C LYS A 62 -1.25 -12.38 1.01
N LYS A 63 -1.23 -12.84 -0.25
CA LYS A 63 -1.56 -11.99 -1.40
C LYS A 63 -3.00 -11.48 -1.29
N MET A 64 -3.95 -12.37 -1.03
CA MET A 64 -5.38 -12.03 -0.90
C MET A 64 -5.66 -11.10 0.30
N GLU A 65 -4.97 -11.33 1.43
CA GLU A 65 -5.13 -10.53 2.64
C GLU A 65 -4.57 -9.13 2.51
N ILE A 66 -3.44 -8.98 1.81
CA ILE A 66 -2.86 -7.65 1.55
C ILE A 66 -3.81 -6.85 0.66
N THR A 67 -4.29 -7.44 -0.44
CA THR A 67 -5.16 -6.72 -1.38
C THR A 67 -6.51 -6.37 -0.76
N GLN A 68 -7.13 -7.25 0.03
CA GLN A 68 -8.44 -6.96 0.60
C GLN A 68 -8.40 -5.86 1.68
N HIS A 69 -7.28 -5.72 2.39
CA HIS A 69 -7.10 -4.70 3.43
C HIS A 69 -6.46 -3.40 2.89
N ALA A 70 -5.96 -3.41 1.66
CA ALA A 70 -5.43 -2.22 1.01
C ALA A 70 -6.54 -1.17 0.80
N ARG A 71 -6.13 0.10 0.76
CA ARG A 71 -7.00 1.20 0.31
C ARG A 71 -6.82 1.41 -1.18
N TYR A 72 -7.91 1.63 -1.88
CA TYR A 72 -7.92 1.87 -3.33
C TYR A 72 -8.30 3.31 -3.67
N SER A 73 -7.86 3.75 -4.85
CA SER A 73 -8.25 5.04 -5.42
C SER A 73 -9.73 5.00 -5.84
N CYS A 74 -10.47 6.02 -5.45
CA CYS A 74 -11.88 6.17 -5.79
C CYS A 74 -12.05 6.76 -7.19
N PRO A 75 -12.83 6.12 -8.09
CA PRO A 75 -13.05 6.65 -9.44
C PRO A 75 -13.88 7.95 -9.45
N ASN A 76 -14.67 8.23 -8.40
CA ASN A 76 -15.49 9.45 -8.35
C ASN A 76 -14.76 10.64 -7.72
N CYS A 77 -14.01 10.44 -6.64
CA CYS A 77 -13.40 11.55 -5.89
C CYS A 77 -11.87 11.59 -5.95
N GLY A 78 -11.22 10.61 -6.60
CA GLY A 78 -9.76 10.54 -6.76
C GLY A 78 -8.97 10.21 -5.48
N LYS A 79 -9.60 10.24 -4.30
CA LYS A 79 -8.95 9.97 -3.01
C LYS A 79 -8.72 8.46 -2.82
N VAL A 80 -7.58 8.09 -2.22
CA VAL A 80 -7.26 6.70 -1.82
C VAL A 80 -7.96 6.36 -0.50
N ALA A 81 -9.28 6.27 -0.56
CA ALA A 81 -10.15 6.12 0.60
C ALA A 81 -11.16 4.97 0.47
N VAL A 82 -11.09 4.19 -0.62
CA VAL A 82 -11.96 3.02 -0.82
C VAL A 82 -11.45 1.87 0.04
N LYS A 83 -12.35 1.29 0.85
CA LYS A 83 -12.08 0.13 1.69
C LYS A 83 -13.18 -0.91 1.50
N ARG A 84 -12.83 -2.19 1.64
CA ARG A 84 -13.78 -3.30 1.64
C ARG A 84 -14.69 -3.22 2.87
N THR A 85 -15.99 -3.28 2.65
CA THR A 85 -17.00 -3.38 3.72
C THR A 85 -17.47 -4.82 3.86
N ASN A 86 -17.80 -5.46 2.73
CA ASN A 86 -18.19 -6.86 2.70
C ASN A 86 -17.61 -7.55 1.45
N VAL A 87 -17.82 -8.85 1.29
CA VAL A 87 -17.41 -9.56 0.07
C VAL A 87 -18.04 -8.89 -1.15
N GLY A 88 -17.22 -8.43 -2.10
CA GLY A 88 -17.69 -7.78 -3.33
C GLY A 88 -18.21 -6.35 -3.15
N ILE A 89 -18.35 -5.84 -1.92
CA ILE A 89 -18.86 -4.50 -1.63
C ILE A 89 -17.76 -3.62 -1.06
N TRP A 90 -17.51 -2.51 -1.74
CA TRP A 90 -16.45 -1.55 -1.41
C TRP A 90 -17.04 -0.17 -1.17
N ASN A 91 -16.67 0.50 -0.09
CA ASN A 91 -17.17 1.83 0.25
C ASN A 91 -16.02 2.84 0.31
N CYS A 92 -16.23 4.01 -0.31
CA CYS A 92 -15.32 5.14 -0.20
C CYS A 92 -15.68 6.01 1.02
N LYS A 93 -14.75 6.14 1.98
CA LYS A 93 -14.95 7.06 3.11
C LYS A 93 -14.99 8.55 2.73
N GLY A 94 -14.42 8.90 1.57
CA GLY A 94 -14.33 10.30 1.13
C GLY A 94 -15.61 10.85 0.50
N CYS A 95 -16.31 10.03 -0.30
CA CYS A 95 -17.53 10.44 -1.01
C CYS A 95 -18.76 9.58 -0.68
N ASN A 96 -18.65 8.65 0.29
CA ASN A 96 -19.69 7.73 0.73
C ASN A 96 -20.36 6.93 -0.40
N LYS A 97 -19.64 6.72 -1.50
CA LYS A 97 -20.13 5.92 -2.63
C LYS A 97 -19.75 4.46 -2.42
N SER A 98 -20.74 3.59 -2.57
CA SER A 98 -20.58 2.14 -2.59
C SER A 98 -20.38 1.65 -4.01
N TYR A 99 -19.48 0.67 -4.17
CA TYR A 99 -19.10 0.05 -5.42
C TYR A 99 -19.21 -1.46 -5.32
N ALA A 100 -19.66 -2.09 -6.39
CA ALA A 100 -19.51 -3.52 -6.61
C ALA A 100 -18.14 -3.79 -7.25
N GLY A 101 -17.37 -4.71 -6.65
CA GLY A 101 -16.02 -5.06 -7.10
C GLY A 101 -15.72 -6.54 -6.90
N GLY A 102 -14.45 -6.91 -6.96
CA GLY A 102 -14.01 -8.28 -6.68
C GLY A 102 -14.12 -8.65 -5.19
N ALA A 103 -14.01 -9.94 -4.90
CA ALA A 103 -14.06 -10.46 -3.54
C ALA A 103 -12.88 -9.96 -2.66
N TYR A 104 -11.69 -9.88 -3.24
CA TYR A 104 -10.43 -9.52 -2.56
C TYR A 104 -9.69 -8.33 -3.20
N THR A 105 -10.15 -7.85 -4.36
CA THR A 105 -9.59 -6.69 -5.08
C THR A 105 -10.71 -5.77 -5.53
N PHE A 106 -10.46 -4.44 -5.53
CA PHE A 106 -11.46 -3.47 -5.97
C PHE A 106 -11.84 -3.64 -7.45
N GLY A 107 -10.83 -3.80 -8.32
CA GLY A 107 -11.01 -4.14 -9.74
C GLY A 107 -10.51 -5.55 -10.04
N THR A 108 -11.28 -6.33 -10.79
CA THR A 108 -10.81 -7.60 -11.37
C THR A 108 -10.26 -7.36 -12.78
N PRO A 109 -9.26 -8.14 -13.22
CA PRO A 109 -8.73 -8.02 -14.59
C PRO A 109 -9.81 -8.30 -15.63
N SER A 110 -10.66 -9.30 -15.40
CA SER A 110 -11.78 -9.60 -16.29
C SER A 110 -12.77 -8.44 -16.42
N ALA A 111 -13.08 -7.74 -15.32
CA ALA A 111 -13.95 -6.57 -15.38
C ALA A 111 -13.30 -5.40 -16.13
N ALA A 112 -11.97 -5.27 -16.06
CA ALA A 112 -11.26 -4.26 -16.86
C ALA A 112 -11.39 -4.55 -18.37
N THR A 113 -11.24 -5.82 -18.77
CA THR A 113 -11.42 -6.25 -20.16
C THR A 113 -12.86 -6.05 -20.63
N VAL A 114 -13.85 -6.44 -19.82
CA VAL A 114 -15.27 -6.26 -20.18
C VAL A 114 -15.61 -4.78 -20.41
N ARG A 115 -15.10 -3.89 -19.56
CA ARG A 115 -15.31 -2.43 -19.73
C ARG A 115 -14.73 -1.91 -21.03
N SER A 116 -13.52 -2.33 -21.42
CA SER A 116 -12.91 -1.88 -22.68
C SER A 116 -13.61 -2.48 -23.89
N THR A 117 -14.01 -3.76 -23.85
CA THR A 117 -14.75 -4.41 -24.92
C THR A 117 -16.12 -3.77 -25.14
N ILE A 118 -16.89 -3.50 -24.08
CA ILE A 118 -18.21 -2.85 -24.19
C ILE A 118 -18.06 -1.45 -24.79
N ARG A 119 -17.06 -0.68 -24.33
CA ARG A 119 -16.80 0.65 -24.89
C ARG A 119 -16.55 0.58 -26.40
N ARG A 120 -15.65 -0.30 -26.85
CA ARG A 120 -15.35 -0.51 -28.27
C ARG A 120 -16.58 -0.91 -29.08
N LEU A 121 -17.41 -1.81 -28.55
CA LEU A 121 -18.62 -2.28 -29.24
C LEU A 121 -19.67 -1.17 -29.39
N ARG A 122 -19.81 -0.29 -28.40
CA ARG A 122 -20.69 0.88 -28.49
C ARG A 122 -20.23 1.87 -29.55
N GLU A 123 -18.92 2.15 -29.59
CA GLU A 123 -18.32 3.04 -30.60
C GLU A 123 -18.52 2.51 -32.03
N VAL A 124 -18.56 1.19 -32.23
CA VAL A 124 -18.84 0.57 -33.55
C VAL A 124 -20.32 0.60 -33.91
N ALA A 125 -21.22 0.51 -32.93
CA ALA A 125 -22.66 0.42 -33.17
C ALA A 125 -23.34 1.79 -33.36
N GLU A 126 -22.71 2.87 -32.92
CA GLU A 126 -23.18 4.26 -33.09
C GLU A 126 -22.62 4.95 -34.34
N ILE A 127 -21.85 4.22 -35.16
CA ILE A 127 -21.51 4.54 -36.56
C ILE A 127 -22.56 3.91 -37.46
#